data_AF-A0A3P6F736-F1
#
_entry.id   AF-A0A3P6F736-F1
#
_cell.length_a   1.000
_cell.length_b   1.000
_cell.length_c   1.000
_cell.angle_alpha   90.00
_cell.angle_beta   90.00
_cell.angle_gamma   90.00
#
_symmetry.space_group_name_H-M   'P 1'
#
loop_
_entity.id
_entity.type
_entity.pdbx_description
1 polymer ?
#
loop_
_entity_poly.entity_id
_entity_poly.type
_entity_poly.pdbx_seq_one_letter_code
_entity_poly.pdbx_strand_id
1 'polypeptide(L)'
;MADVSATAARRIRSRHCHGGDGVVVDTISGLPDVILQHILTFIPTKYAITTSLLSKRWRHVWCDTPSLSFKTSSTLNAACINQTLTLYTAPKMMHFLLDINENDDVPHIDTWIEFAMMSRNVENMFLFLWVDKYSFPKFFYVSSSLKQLTLKHCDTSPKCSVSWTSLKNLSLLTCSVSDESMAKILSGCPVLESLTLNRCDELSYLDLSRSLRLRTLVVERSSSATGPKDIEAPHIHYLYLRYSQFPCSLADVSSLTEANFDICTNELSYNARLLQPAVMDMLEKLQHVEKLTFGGNLLQVLSVAQLRGVPFPMFKVKALTLKTRIFHYIIPGIRRVLQNSDDLKKLTVHTIHCDIKLAKLLDHYLTSQAFNKAQLCPRLKDAVHWDVKSKHLPLFVELVLKNTKTLDKMFLVLDHRYRMFRKIIGTLSRNDKVSISLDSY
;
A
#
# COMPACT_ATOMS: atom_id res chain seq x y z
N MET A 1 18.67 -2.31 -65.55
CA MET A 1 17.21 -2.12 -65.60
C MET A 1 16.68 -2.12 -64.18
N ALA A 2 15.96 -1.05 -63.80
CA ALA A 2 15.31 -0.76 -62.51
C ALA A 2 16.29 -0.57 -61.34
N ASP A 3 16.79 0.62 -60.98
CA ASP A 3 16.25 1.99 -60.80
C ASP A 3 15.85 2.31 -59.35
N VAL A 4 16.37 3.45 -58.90
CA VAL A 4 16.52 3.96 -57.53
C VAL A 4 15.31 4.84 -57.20
N SER A 5 14.76 4.72 -55.99
CA SER A 5 13.81 5.71 -55.48
C SER A 5 14.11 6.07 -54.03
N ALA A 6 14.79 7.21 -53.87
CA ALA A 6 14.92 7.95 -52.64
C ALA A 6 13.70 8.87 -52.48
N THR A 7 12.97 8.75 -51.36
CA THR A 7 11.88 9.67 -51.03
C THR A 7 12.38 10.73 -50.05
N ALA A 8 12.71 11.89 -50.59
CA ALA A 8 13.01 13.11 -49.84
C ALA A 8 11.70 13.77 -49.36
N ALA A 9 11.50 13.86 -48.04
CA ALA A 9 10.41 14.64 -47.46
C ALA A 9 10.71 16.14 -47.62
N ARG A 10 9.94 16.77 -48.52
CA ARG A 10 10.10 18.16 -48.98
C ARG A 10 9.57 19.13 -47.94
N ARG A 11 10.40 20.08 -47.48
CA ARG A 11 10.02 21.25 -46.68
C ARG A 11 8.95 22.08 -47.41
N ILE A 12 7.78 22.26 -46.80
CA ILE A 12 6.81 23.28 -47.21
C ILE A 12 7.14 24.56 -46.43
N ARG A 13 7.72 25.56 -47.11
CA ARG A 13 7.75 26.94 -46.63
C ARG A 13 6.41 27.59 -46.99
N SER A 14 5.55 27.80 -46.00
CA SER A 14 4.38 28.65 -46.11
C SER A 14 4.81 30.11 -46.27
N ARG A 15 4.41 30.75 -47.37
CA ARG A 15 4.53 32.20 -47.59
C ARG A 15 3.32 32.89 -46.98
N HIS A 16 3.60 33.95 -46.24
CA HIS A 16 2.67 34.89 -45.61
C HIS A 16 1.54 35.37 -46.53
N CYS A 17 0.31 35.33 -46.03
CA CYS A 17 -0.77 36.27 -46.36
C CYS A 17 -1.28 36.85 -45.04
N HIS A 18 -1.24 38.18 -44.90
CA HIS A 18 -1.67 38.94 -43.72
C HIS A 18 -3.18 38.86 -43.48
N GLY A 19 -3.57 38.60 -42.23
CA GLY A 19 -4.94 38.76 -41.76
C GLY A 19 -5.13 38.20 -40.34
N GLY A 20 -4.95 39.04 -39.32
CA GLY A 20 -5.34 38.77 -37.92
C GLY A 20 -4.32 37.97 -37.10
N ASP A 21 -3.15 38.57 -36.82
CA ASP A 21 -2.07 37.94 -36.06
C ASP A 21 -2.35 37.96 -34.54
N GLY A 22 -3.23 37.06 -34.09
CA GLY A 22 -3.18 36.58 -32.72
C GLY A 22 -2.02 35.61 -32.60
N VAL A 23 -0.79 36.12 -32.46
CA VAL A 23 0.39 35.30 -32.16
C VAL A 23 0.04 34.44 -30.96
N VAL A 24 -0.15 33.13 -31.15
CA VAL A 24 -0.20 32.18 -30.04
C VAL A 24 1.21 32.17 -29.48
N VAL A 25 1.48 33.10 -28.56
CA VAL A 25 2.77 33.20 -27.89
C VAL A 25 2.99 31.89 -27.18
N ASP A 26 4.04 31.17 -27.55
CA ASP A 26 4.50 29.99 -26.83
C ASP A 26 5.03 30.42 -25.46
N THR A 27 4.09 30.57 -24.54
CA THR A 27 4.33 31.02 -23.16
C THR A 27 5.22 30.04 -22.41
N ILE A 28 5.18 28.75 -22.75
CA ILE A 28 5.98 27.70 -22.10
C ILE A 28 7.44 27.84 -22.52
N SER A 29 7.74 28.00 -23.81
CA SER A 29 9.13 28.22 -24.26
C SER A 29 9.74 29.54 -23.76
N GLY A 30 8.91 30.49 -23.30
CA GLY A 30 9.33 31.73 -22.65
C GLY A 30 9.72 31.58 -21.17
N LEU A 31 9.39 30.47 -20.51
CA LEU A 31 9.71 30.25 -19.09
C LEU A 31 11.23 30.06 -18.87
N PRO A 32 11.80 30.45 -17.71
CA PRO A 32 13.19 30.14 -17.36
C PRO A 32 13.45 28.63 -17.23
N ASP A 33 14.69 28.19 -17.48
CA ASP A 33 15.05 26.76 -17.47
C ASP A 33 14.73 26.09 -16.13
N VAL A 34 14.90 26.80 -15.01
CA VAL A 34 14.58 26.29 -13.67
C VAL A 34 13.09 25.93 -13.55
N ILE A 35 12.20 26.72 -14.16
CA ILE A 35 10.76 26.45 -14.14
C ILE A 35 10.44 25.28 -15.08
N LEU A 36 11.07 25.23 -16.26
CA LEU A 36 10.91 24.10 -17.18
C LEU A 36 11.38 22.79 -16.54
N GLN A 37 12.56 22.79 -15.89
CA GLN A 37 13.08 21.66 -15.13
C GLN A 37 12.11 21.24 -14.03
N HIS A 38 11.56 22.19 -13.28
CA HIS A 38 10.55 21.90 -12.26
C HIS A 38 9.30 21.23 -12.86
N ILE A 39 8.78 21.73 -13.98
CA ILE A 39 7.67 21.09 -14.71
C ILE A 39 8.04 19.67 -15.12
N LEU A 40 9.24 19.46 -15.68
CA LEU A 40 9.70 18.15 -16.12
C LEU A 40 9.85 17.15 -14.96
N THR A 41 10.01 17.60 -13.70
CA THR A 41 10.04 16.68 -12.54
C THR A 41 8.73 15.93 -12.30
N PHE A 42 7.61 16.47 -12.79
CA PHE A 42 6.30 15.83 -12.69
C PHE A 42 5.99 14.90 -13.86
N ILE A 43 6.91 14.81 -14.82
CA ILE A 43 6.72 14.06 -16.06
C ILE A 43 7.69 12.86 -16.05
N PRO A 44 7.26 11.65 -16.47
CA PRO A 44 8.18 10.52 -16.62
C PRO A 44 9.38 10.85 -17.50
N THR A 45 10.57 10.39 -17.11
CA THR A 45 11.86 10.70 -17.77
C THR A 45 11.83 10.47 -19.27
N LYS A 46 11.19 9.39 -19.75
CA LYS A 46 10.99 9.15 -21.19
C LYS A 46 10.37 10.36 -21.89
N TYR A 47 9.28 10.90 -21.35
CA TYR A 47 8.59 12.04 -21.94
C TYR A 47 9.37 13.35 -21.74
N ALA A 48 10.04 13.52 -20.59
CA ALA A 48 10.95 14.64 -20.38
C ALA A 48 12.06 14.68 -21.45
N ILE A 49 12.68 13.53 -21.76
CA ILE A 49 13.67 13.43 -22.85
C ILE A 49 13.02 13.74 -24.21
N THR A 50 11.78 13.31 -24.49
CA THR A 50 11.13 13.63 -25.78
C THR A 50 10.88 15.12 -25.99
N THR A 51 10.84 15.93 -24.92
CA THR A 51 10.75 17.40 -25.07
C THR A 51 11.97 17.98 -25.77
N SER A 52 13.11 17.27 -25.81
CA SER A 52 14.28 17.65 -26.60
C SER A 52 14.01 17.87 -28.10
N LEU A 53 12.90 17.33 -28.61
CA LEU A 53 12.46 17.50 -29.99
C LEU A 53 11.77 18.85 -30.25
N LEU A 54 11.35 19.57 -29.19
CA LEU A 54 10.60 20.82 -29.31
C LEU A 54 11.47 21.97 -29.80
N SER A 55 12.69 22.11 -29.27
CA SER A 55 13.66 23.11 -29.73
C SER A 55 15.08 22.79 -29.27
N LYS A 56 16.07 23.53 -29.79
CA LYS A 56 17.48 23.41 -29.35
C LYS A 56 17.65 23.64 -27.85
N ARG A 57 16.85 24.52 -27.24
CA ARG A 57 16.89 24.80 -25.80
C ARG A 57 16.46 23.59 -24.98
N TRP A 58 15.33 23.00 -25.33
CA TRP A 58 14.75 21.83 -24.65
C TRP A 58 15.65 20.58 -24.71
N ARG A 59 16.63 20.54 -25.61
CA ARG A 59 17.60 19.44 -25.70
C ARG A 59 18.38 19.18 -24.41
N HIS A 60 18.61 20.24 -23.61
CA HIS A 60 19.43 20.18 -22.40
C HIS A 60 18.63 20.35 -21.10
N VAL A 61 17.41 20.89 -21.17
CA VAL A 61 16.58 21.18 -19.98
C VAL A 61 16.36 19.93 -19.12
N TRP A 62 16.13 18.77 -19.74
CA TRP A 62 15.88 17.53 -18.99
C TRP A 62 17.13 17.00 -18.27
N CYS A 63 18.34 17.31 -18.75
CA CYS A 63 19.61 16.78 -18.23
C CYS A 63 19.88 17.18 -16.77
N ASP A 64 19.30 18.30 -16.33
CA ASP A 64 19.45 18.84 -14.98
C ASP A 64 18.25 18.52 -14.06
N THR A 65 17.31 17.69 -14.53
CA THR A 65 16.17 17.29 -13.69
C THR A 65 16.64 16.38 -12.55
N PRO A 66 16.15 16.56 -11.30
CA PRO A 66 16.60 15.79 -10.14
C PRO A 66 16.07 14.33 -10.08
N SER A 67 15.49 13.80 -11.17
CA SER A 67 14.77 12.53 -11.15
C SER A 67 14.99 11.74 -12.45
N LEU A 68 15.44 10.49 -12.31
CA LEU A 68 15.51 9.54 -13.41
C LEU A 68 14.65 8.32 -13.12
N SER A 69 13.81 7.95 -14.08
CA SER A 69 12.96 6.77 -14.04
C SER A 69 13.10 5.97 -15.32
N PHE A 70 13.62 4.76 -15.16
CA PHE A 70 13.74 3.73 -16.18
C PHE A 70 12.74 2.63 -15.85
N LYS A 71 11.66 2.57 -16.63
CA LYS A 71 10.62 1.55 -16.48
C LYS A 71 10.67 0.57 -17.63
N THR A 72 10.56 -0.73 -17.34
CA THR A 72 10.55 -1.74 -18.38
C THR A 72 9.53 -1.41 -19.46
N SER A 73 10.00 -1.39 -20.70
CA SER A 73 9.18 -1.24 -21.90
C SER A 73 9.87 -1.98 -23.03
N SER A 74 9.13 -2.36 -24.07
CA SER A 74 9.69 -3.04 -25.25
C SER A 74 10.81 -2.28 -25.97
N THR A 75 11.01 -0.99 -25.65
CA THR A 75 12.00 -0.11 -26.28
C THR A 75 13.19 0.26 -25.39
N LEU A 76 13.15 -0.09 -24.09
CA LEU A 76 14.23 0.26 -23.16
C LEU A 76 15.29 -0.85 -23.22
N ASN A 77 16.54 -0.46 -23.47
CA ASN A 77 17.69 -1.36 -23.40
C ASN A 77 18.85 -0.68 -22.68
N ALA A 78 19.91 -1.43 -22.40
CA ALA A 78 21.08 -0.92 -21.68
C ALA A 78 21.75 0.28 -22.37
N ALA A 79 21.81 0.29 -23.71
CA ALA A 79 22.41 1.40 -24.47
C ALA A 79 21.66 2.72 -24.26
N CYS A 80 20.32 2.69 -24.26
CA CYS A 80 19.49 3.86 -23.98
C CYS A 80 19.71 4.41 -22.56
N ILE A 81 19.83 3.52 -21.56
CA ILE A 81 20.09 3.92 -20.18
C ILE A 81 21.49 4.55 -20.09
N ASN A 82 22.53 3.88 -20.61
CA ASN A 82 23.89 4.39 -20.62
C ASN A 82 24.01 5.77 -21.30
N GLN A 83 23.34 5.95 -22.43
CA GLN A 83 23.30 7.25 -23.13
C GLN A 83 22.62 8.32 -22.27
N THR A 84 21.52 7.97 -21.60
CA THR A 84 20.81 8.89 -20.70
C THR A 84 21.69 9.30 -19.52
N LEU A 85 22.36 8.35 -18.87
CA LEU A 85 23.26 8.63 -17.73
C LEU A 85 24.47 9.46 -18.15
N THR A 86 25.00 9.26 -19.36
CA THR A 86 26.10 10.06 -19.92
C THR A 86 25.69 11.52 -20.12
N LEU A 87 24.44 11.77 -20.53
CA LEU A 87 23.92 13.12 -20.76
C LEU A 87 23.41 13.81 -19.48
N TYR A 88 23.26 13.06 -18.39
CA TYR A 88 22.75 13.58 -17.13
C TYR A 88 23.76 14.48 -16.44
N THR A 89 23.40 15.74 -16.22
CA THR A 89 24.28 16.78 -15.68
C THR A 89 23.89 17.24 -14.29
N ALA A 90 22.68 16.90 -13.81
CA ALA A 90 22.18 17.40 -12.53
C ALA A 90 23.16 17.09 -11.38
N PRO A 91 23.55 18.09 -10.56
CA PRO A 91 24.56 17.91 -9.51
C PRO A 91 24.07 17.02 -8.37
N LYS A 92 22.75 16.88 -8.22
CA LYS A 92 22.12 16.07 -7.17
C LYS A 92 20.96 15.28 -7.76
N MET A 93 20.85 14.01 -7.37
CA MET A 93 19.72 13.15 -7.73
C MET A 93 18.80 12.97 -6.52
N MET A 94 17.53 13.32 -6.67
CA MET A 94 16.53 13.14 -5.63
C MET A 94 15.83 11.79 -5.77
N HIS A 95 15.56 11.35 -7.00
CA HIS A 95 14.87 10.10 -7.27
C HIS A 95 15.56 9.29 -8.36
N PHE A 96 15.72 8.00 -8.11
CA PHE A 96 16.17 7.02 -9.10
C PHE A 96 15.25 5.81 -9.07
N LEU A 97 14.56 5.55 -10.16
CA LEU A 97 13.75 4.34 -10.34
C LEU A 97 14.35 3.50 -11.46
N LEU A 98 14.65 2.25 -11.14
CA LEU A 98 15.12 1.24 -12.07
C LEU A 98 14.20 0.03 -11.98
N ASP A 99 13.46 -0.24 -13.05
CA ASP A 99 12.55 -1.37 -13.19
C ASP A 99 12.95 -2.11 -14.47
N ILE A 100 13.44 -3.34 -14.29
CA ILE A 100 14.16 -4.16 -15.28
C ILE A 100 13.63 -5.60 -15.21
N ASN A 101 13.40 -6.22 -16.37
CA ASN A 101 12.94 -7.61 -16.48
C ASN A 101 14.10 -8.63 -16.61
N GLU A 102 13.79 -9.91 -16.48
CA GLU A 102 14.72 -11.08 -16.52
C GLU A 102 15.68 -11.13 -17.72
N ASN A 103 15.42 -10.38 -18.80
CA ASN A 103 16.16 -10.49 -20.07
C ASN A 103 17.30 -9.47 -20.25
N ASP A 104 17.57 -8.60 -19.27
CA ASP A 104 18.61 -7.56 -19.38
C ASP A 104 19.95 -7.99 -18.73
N ASP A 105 21.07 -7.59 -19.33
CA ASP A 105 22.43 -7.98 -18.92
C ASP A 105 22.81 -7.45 -17.51
N VAL A 106 23.00 -8.38 -16.57
CA VAL A 106 23.32 -8.15 -15.15
C VAL A 106 24.45 -7.15 -14.87
N PRO A 107 25.60 -7.13 -15.59
CA PRO A 107 26.71 -6.23 -15.28
C PRO A 107 26.38 -4.74 -15.38
N HIS A 108 25.39 -4.37 -16.19
CA HIS A 108 24.98 -2.97 -16.32
C HIS A 108 24.24 -2.45 -15.08
N ILE A 109 23.52 -3.33 -14.37
CA ILE A 109 22.74 -2.97 -13.17
C ILE A 109 23.66 -2.39 -12.10
N ASP A 110 24.78 -3.05 -11.82
CA ASP A 110 25.77 -2.59 -10.84
C ASP A 110 26.29 -1.19 -11.18
N THR A 111 26.61 -0.95 -12.47
CA THR A 111 27.10 0.34 -12.95
C THR A 111 26.06 1.45 -12.77
N TRP A 112 24.78 1.16 -13.03
CA TRP A 112 23.70 2.13 -12.88
C TRP A 112 23.41 2.46 -11.42
N ILE A 113 23.45 1.46 -10.54
CA ILE A 113 23.33 1.66 -9.09
C ILE A 113 24.52 2.46 -8.57
N GLU A 114 25.75 2.13 -8.98
CA GLU A 114 26.96 2.86 -8.61
C GLU A 114 26.87 4.33 -9.03
N PHE A 115 26.44 4.61 -10.27
CA PHE A 115 26.24 5.98 -10.74
C PHE A 115 25.27 6.75 -9.84
N ALA A 116 24.10 6.17 -9.53
CA ALA A 116 23.09 6.83 -8.72
C ALA A 116 23.58 7.07 -7.28
N MET A 117 24.24 6.09 -6.66
CA MET A 117 24.67 6.16 -5.27
C MET A 117 25.95 6.97 -5.08
N MET A 118 27.00 6.66 -5.85
CA MET A 118 28.35 7.21 -5.65
C MET A 118 28.58 8.49 -6.43
N SER A 119 28.05 8.60 -7.66
CA SER A 119 28.27 9.79 -8.48
C SER A 119 27.26 10.89 -8.19
N ARG A 120 26.03 10.54 -7.80
CA ARG A 120 24.91 11.50 -7.69
C ARG A 120 24.27 11.60 -6.32
N ASN A 121 24.74 10.83 -5.33
CA ASN A 121 24.27 10.84 -3.96
C ASN A 121 22.74 10.79 -3.85
N VAL A 122 22.14 9.81 -4.54
CA VAL A 122 20.68 9.66 -4.62
C VAL A 122 20.02 9.61 -3.24
N GLU A 123 18.93 10.36 -3.06
CA GLU A 123 18.16 10.33 -1.81
C GLU A 123 17.09 9.24 -1.80
N ASN A 124 16.35 9.05 -2.88
CA ASN A 124 15.25 8.08 -2.96
C ASN A 124 15.47 7.10 -4.10
N MET A 125 15.62 5.83 -3.77
CA MET A 125 15.96 4.78 -4.72
C MET A 125 14.89 3.69 -4.74
N PHE A 126 14.46 3.32 -5.95
CA PHE A 126 13.44 2.30 -6.21
C PHE A 126 14.00 1.30 -7.22
N LEU A 127 14.30 0.08 -6.77
CA LEU A 127 14.89 -0.97 -7.60
C LEU A 127 13.91 -2.14 -7.70
N PHE A 128 13.35 -2.36 -8.88
CA PHE A 128 12.45 -3.45 -9.21
C PHE A 128 13.18 -4.38 -10.18
N LEU A 129 13.92 -5.33 -9.60
CA LEU A 129 14.83 -6.19 -10.35
C LEU A 129 14.23 -7.57 -10.41
N TRP A 130 13.62 -7.91 -11.55
CA TRP A 130 13.11 -9.26 -11.80
C TRP A 130 14.26 -10.12 -12.33
N VAL A 131 15.35 -10.20 -11.58
CA VAL A 131 16.53 -10.96 -11.98
C VAL A 131 16.77 -12.02 -10.91
N ASP A 132 16.60 -13.28 -11.30
CA ASP A 132 16.77 -14.41 -10.40
C ASP A 132 18.17 -14.38 -9.77
N LYS A 133 18.20 -14.35 -8.43
CA LYS A 133 19.42 -14.39 -7.60
C LYS A 133 20.38 -13.22 -7.80
N TYR A 134 19.90 -12.05 -8.23
CA TYR A 134 20.74 -10.85 -8.26
C TYR A 134 21.20 -10.46 -6.85
N SER A 135 22.52 -10.44 -6.64
CA SER A 135 23.15 -10.12 -5.37
C SER A 135 23.78 -8.73 -5.45
N PHE A 136 23.33 -7.81 -4.60
CA PHE A 136 23.86 -6.46 -4.59
C PHE A 136 25.36 -6.43 -4.26
N PRO A 137 26.15 -5.60 -4.96
CA PRO A 137 27.56 -5.39 -4.65
C PRO A 137 27.72 -4.73 -3.28
N LYS A 138 28.90 -4.89 -2.64
CA LYS A 138 29.14 -4.41 -1.26
C LYS A 138 28.86 -2.92 -1.08
N PHE A 139 29.17 -2.11 -2.09
CA PHE A 139 28.99 -0.67 -2.02
C PHE A 139 27.52 -0.26 -1.88
N PHE A 140 26.57 -1.08 -2.33
CA PHE A 140 25.14 -0.83 -2.18
C PHE A 140 24.71 -0.75 -0.71
N TYR A 141 25.35 -1.53 0.16
CA TYR A 141 25.04 -1.58 1.58
C TYR A 141 25.65 -0.41 2.37
N VAL A 142 26.34 0.53 1.71
CA VAL A 142 26.99 1.68 2.35
C VAL A 142 26.52 2.97 1.68
N SER A 143 25.73 3.77 2.39
CA SER A 143 25.26 5.08 1.93
C SER A 143 24.91 6.01 3.09
N SER A 144 25.30 7.28 2.96
CA SER A 144 24.92 8.37 3.86
C SER A 144 23.90 9.33 3.25
N SER A 145 23.52 9.14 1.98
CA SER A 145 22.59 9.99 1.24
C SER A 145 21.18 9.41 1.12
N LEU A 146 21.06 8.07 1.08
CA LEU A 146 19.77 7.38 0.95
C LEU A 146 18.85 7.69 2.14
N LYS A 147 17.67 8.23 1.84
CA LYS A 147 16.56 8.51 2.75
C LYS A 147 15.40 7.53 2.57
N GLN A 148 15.16 7.09 1.34
CA GLN A 148 14.15 6.08 1.01
C GLN A 148 14.72 5.01 0.09
N LEU A 149 14.46 3.75 0.42
CA LEU A 149 14.85 2.59 -0.38
C LEU A 149 13.66 1.65 -0.53
N THR A 150 13.29 1.38 -1.79
CA THR A 150 12.31 0.35 -2.13
C THR A 150 12.97 -0.70 -3.01
N LEU A 151 12.97 -1.94 -2.55
CA LEU A 151 13.46 -3.10 -3.28
C LEU A 151 12.30 -4.01 -3.62
N LYS A 152 12.25 -4.49 -4.86
CA LYS A 152 11.23 -5.44 -5.30
C LYS A 152 11.85 -6.58 -6.09
N HIS A 153 11.50 -7.81 -5.73
CA HIS A 153 12.02 -9.06 -6.32
C HIS A 153 13.54 -9.24 -6.19
N CYS A 154 14.17 -8.63 -5.17
CA CYS A 154 15.62 -8.73 -4.95
C CYS A 154 15.99 -9.73 -3.83
N ASP A 155 17.18 -10.31 -3.93
CA ASP A 155 17.86 -10.97 -2.81
C ASP A 155 18.55 -9.90 -1.95
N THR A 156 18.18 -9.85 -0.67
CA THR A 156 18.68 -8.87 0.29
C THR A 156 19.56 -9.49 1.37
N SER A 157 20.47 -10.37 0.94
CA SER A 157 21.50 -10.99 1.79
C SER A 157 22.81 -10.17 1.82
N PRO A 158 23.00 -9.26 2.79
CA PRO A 158 24.24 -8.49 2.89
C PRO A 158 25.42 -9.39 3.24
N LYS A 159 26.41 -9.44 2.34
CA LYS A 159 27.70 -10.11 2.55
C LYS A 159 28.73 -9.25 3.30
N CYS A 160 28.30 -8.07 3.76
CA CYS A 160 29.12 -7.08 4.46
C CYS A 160 28.27 -6.34 5.50
N SER A 161 28.90 -5.49 6.32
CA SER A 161 28.17 -4.64 7.25
C SER A 161 27.30 -3.63 6.48
N VAL A 162 26.07 -3.44 6.94
CA VAL A 162 25.14 -2.44 6.38
C VAL A 162 25.36 -1.11 7.09
N SER A 163 25.39 -0.02 6.32
CA SER A 163 25.53 1.34 6.80
C SER A 163 24.68 2.27 5.92
N TRP A 164 23.39 2.35 6.24
CA TRP A 164 22.42 3.26 5.61
C TRP A 164 22.04 4.35 6.61
N THR A 165 23.00 5.24 6.89
CA THR A 165 22.98 6.14 8.06
C THR A 165 21.92 7.24 8.00
N SER A 166 21.36 7.52 6.82
CA SER A 166 20.29 8.51 6.60
C SER A 166 18.93 7.89 6.26
N LEU A 167 18.83 6.56 6.22
CA LEU A 167 17.65 5.87 5.71
C LEU A 167 16.49 5.93 6.70
N LYS A 168 15.39 6.54 6.27
CA LYS A 168 14.16 6.71 7.05
C LYS A 168 13.07 5.72 6.65
N ASN A 169 13.03 5.35 5.37
CA ASN A 169 11.96 4.51 4.81
C ASN A 169 12.56 3.33 4.05
N LEU A 170 12.32 2.12 4.55
CA LEU A 170 12.70 0.88 3.89
C LEU A 170 11.45 0.10 3.48
N SER A 171 11.39 -0.31 2.22
CA SER A 171 10.31 -1.15 1.69
C SER A 171 10.88 -2.33 0.93
N LEU A 172 10.61 -3.54 1.41
CA LEU A 172 10.98 -4.80 0.78
C LEU A 172 9.72 -5.46 0.24
N LEU A 173 9.69 -5.69 -1.07
CA LEU A 173 8.51 -6.14 -1.80
C LEU A 173 8.82 -7.43 -2.55
N THR A 174 8.35 -8.57 -2.06
CA THR A 174 8.62 -9.90 -2.62
C THR A 174 10.13 -10.20 -2.65
N CYS A 175 10.86 -9.71 -1.64
CA CYS A 175 12.30 -9.93 -1.47
C CYS A 175 12.58 -11.18 -0.62
N SER A 176 13.65 -11.89 -0.97
CA SER A 176 14.25 -12.93 -0.13
C SER A 176 15.10 -12.26 0.95
N VAL A 177 14.77 -12.55 2.21
CA VAL A 177 15.40 -11.94 3.39
C VAL A 177 15.31 -12.92 4.57
N SER A 178 16.47 -13.35 5.07
CA SER A 178 16.57 -14.17 6.28
C SER A 178 16.57 -13.32 7.55
N ASP A 179 16.31 -13.95 8.71
CA ASP A 179 16.36 -13.29 10.02
C ASP A 179 17.72 -12.61 10.29
N GLU A 180 18.81 -13.29 9.95
CA GLU A 180 20.18 -12.75 10.08
C GLU A 180 20.38 -11.52 9.18
N SER A 181 19.90 -11.59 7.93
CA SER A 181 20.01 -10.50 6.96
C SER A 181 19.21 -9.29 7.42
N MET A 182 17.99 -9.50 7.90
CA MET A 182 17.14 -8.44 8.44
C MET A 182 17.77 -7.78 9.67
N ALA A 183 18.32 -8.56 10.59
CA ALA A 183 19.03 -8.03 11.76
C ALA A 183 20.24 -7.16 11.37
N LYS A 184 21.04 -7.61 10.39
CA LYS A 184 22.16 -6.82 9.83
C LYS A 184 21.66 -5.52 9.21
N ILE A 185 20.59 -5.57 8.41
CA ILE A 185 19.99 -4.39 7.79
C ILE A 185 19.53 -3.39 8.84
N LEU A 186 18.75 -3.83 9.84
CA LEU A 186 18.23 -2.96 10.90
C LEU A 186 19.36 -2.31 11.71
N SER A 187 20.42 -3.06 12.02
CA SER A 187 21.60 -2.53 12.73
C SER A 187 22.31 -1.41 11.98
N GLY A 188 22.22 -1.40 10.63
CA GLY A 188 22.79 -0.40 9.75
C GLY A 188 21.90 0.82 9.50
N CYS A 189 20.67 0.86 10.03
CA CYS A 189 19.67 1.91 9.77
C CYS A 189 19.28 2.66 11.05
N PRO A 190 20.18 3.44 11.68
CA PRO A 190 19.95 4.04 13.00
C PRO A 190 18.81 5.07 13.04
N VAL A 191 18.42 5.60 11.88
CA VAL A 191 17.40 6.65 11.74
C VAL A 191 16.11 6.18 11.09
N LEU A 192 15.90 4.86 10.95
CA LEU A 192 14.74 4.28 10.30
C LEU A 192 13.44 4.66 11.03
N GLU A 193 12.47 5.19 10.29
CA GLU A 193 11.18 5.66 10.79
C GLU A 193 10.02 4.77 10.32
N SER A 194 10.17 4.13 9.15
CA SER A 194 9.17 3.24 8.55
C SER A 194 9.78 2.02 7.86
N LEU A 195 9.19 0.84 8.13
CA LEU A 195 9.53 -0.43 7.51
C LEU A 195 8.29 -1.06 6.88
N THR A 196 8.39 -1.42 5.60
CA THR A 196 7.37 -2.19 4.88
C THR A 196 7.95 -3.53 4.43
N LEU A 197 7.28 -4.61 4.78
CA LEU A 197 7.57 -5.97 4.38
C LEU A 197 6.34 -6.53 3.64
N ASN A 198 6.41 -6.61 2.33
CA ASN A 198 5.35 -7.21 1.51
C ASN A 198 5.87 -8.53 0.93
N ARG A 199 5.23 -9.65 1.26
CA ARG A 199 5.55 -11.00 0.76
C ARG A 199 7.02 -11.38 0.95
N CYS A 200 7.61 -10.95 2.06
CA CYS A 200 8.93 -11.37 2.54
C CYS A 200 8.76 -12.62 3.40
N ASP A 201 8.58 -13.75 2.73
CA ASP A 201 7.97 -14.95 3.29
C ASP A 201 8.95 -15.88 4.03
N GLU A 202 10.26 -15.67 3.84
CA GLU A 202 11.37 -16.39 4.47
C GLU A 202 11.70 -15.93 5.90
N LEU A 203 11.34 -14.68 6.22
CA LEU A 203 11.58 -14.09 7.54
C LEU A 203 10.71 -14.82 8.56
N SER A 204 11.29 -15.29 9.67
CA SER A 204 10.59 -16.04 10.72
C SER A 204 10.44 -15.23 12.01
N TYR A 205 11.43 -14.42 12.37
CA TYR A 205 11.42 -13.56 13.55
C TYR A 205 11.82 -12.13 13.19
N LEU A 206 11.10 -11.15 13.73
CA LEU A 206 11.36 -9.74 13.53
C LEU A 206 11.50 -9.02 14.88
N ASP A 207 12.74 -8.80 15.30
CA ASP A 207 13.09 -7.99 16.47
C ASP A 207 13.31 -6.52 16.08
N LEU A 208 12.44 -5.64 16.57
CA LEU A 208 12.52 -4.19 16.39
C LEU A 208 12.85 -3.46 17.70
N SER A 209 13.21 -4.17 18.78
CA SER A 209 13.56 -3.59 20.08
C SER A 209 14.69 -2.56 19.99
N ARG A 210 15.68 -2.82 19.14
CA ARG A 210 16.83 -1.91 18.92
C ARG A 210 16.55 -0.77 17.94
N SER A 211 15.40 -0.79 17.26
CA SER A 211 15.02 0.21 16.26
C SER A 211 14.26 1.38 16.89
N LEU A 212 14.95 2.17 17.73
CA LEU A 212 14.34 3.16 18.63
C LEU A 212 13.56 4.30 17.92
N ARG A 213 13.87 4.59 16.65
CA ARG A 213 13.21 5.63 15.84
C ARG A 213 12.11 5.07 14.93
N LEU A 214 11.97 3.75 14.84
CA LEU A 214 10.99 3.11 13.98
C LEU A 214 9.59 3.30 14.59
N ARG A 215 8.66 3.87 13.82
CA ARG A 215 7.30 4.22 14.28
C ARG A 215 6.22 3.50 13.48
N THR A 216 6.53 3.12 12.26
CA THR A 216 5.58 2.55 11.31
C THR A 216 6.08 1.19 10.84
N LEU A 217 5.29 0.16 11.09
CA LEU A 217 5.51 -1.18 10.56
C LEU A 217 4.34 -1.59 9.67
N VAL A 218 4.64 -2.03 8.45
CA VAL A 218 3.67 -2.59 7.51
C VAL A 218 4.12 -3.99 7.13
N VAL A 219 3.31 -5.00 7.43
CA VAL A 219 3.57 -6.39 7.05
C VAL A 219 2.37 -6.92 6.27
N GLU A 220 2.60 -7.32 5.03
CA GLU A 220 1.62 -7.97 4.17
C GLU A 220 2.18 -9.31 3.70
N ARG A 221 1.57 -10.42 4.10
CA ARG A 221 2.07 -11.77 3.79
C ARG A 221 1.44 -12.34 2.53
N SER A 222 2.15 -13.22 1.84
CA SER A 222 1.50 -14.01 0.80
C SER A 222 0.57 -15.06 1.41
N SER A 223 -0.43 -15.46 0.64
CA SER A 223 -1.47 -16.41 1.01
C SER A 223 -1.00 -17.82 1.35
N SER A 224 0.18 -18.22 0.85
CA SER A 224 0.76 -19.57 0.95
C SER A 224 1.94 -19.66 1.91
N ALA A 225 2.36 -18.55 2.52
CA ALA A 225 3.65 -18.46 3.18
C ALA A 225 3.62 -18.43 4.72
N THR A 226 4.79 -18.75 5.27
CA THR A 226 5.10 -18.77 6.71
C THR A 226 5.39 -17.41 7.31
N GLY A 227 5.91 -16.42 6.57
CA GLY A 227 6.16 -15.00 6.99
C GLY A 227 6.75 -14.82 8.40
N PRO A 228 6.93 -13.57 8.89
CA PRO A 228 7.37 -13.41 10.27
C PRO A 228 6.30 -14.01 11.18
N LYS A 229 6.72 -15.00 11.97
CA LYS A 229 5.91 -15.71 12.95
C LYS A 229 5.85 -14.95 14.25
N ASP A 230 6.94 -14.32 14.66
CA ASP A 230 7.04 -13.58 15.91
C ASP A 230 7.55 -12.16 15.62
N ILE A 231 6.87 -11.16 16.16
CA ILE A 231 7.21 -9.75 16.00
C ILE A 231 7.34 -9.11 17.39
N GLU A 232 8.51 -8.53 17.64
CA GLU A 232 8.79 -7.71 18.82
C GLU A 232 8.95 -6.26 18.40
N ALA A 233 8.04 -5.40 18.84
CA ALA A 233 7.84 -4.06 18.28
C ALA A 233 7.50 -3.00 19.36
N PRO A 234 8.34 -2.86 20.41
CA PRO A 234 8.01 -2.05 21.59
C PRO A 234 7.85 -0.55 21.30
N HIS A 235 8.40 -0.04 20.20
CA HIS A 235 8.42 1.40 19.86
C HIS A 235 7.51 1.77 18.68
N ILE A 236 6.82 0.81 18.08
CA ILE A 236 5.93 1.04 16.94
C ILE A 236 4.67 1.76 17.41
N HIS A 237 4.26 2.81 16.68
CA HIS A 237 3.05 3.58 16.95
C HIS A 237 1.91 3.23 15.98
N TYR A 238 2.27 2.89 14.73
CA TYR A 238 1.36 2.45 13.69
C TYR A 238 1.76 1.08 13.18
N LEU A 239 0.82 0.14 13.23
CA LEU A 239 1.00 -1.23 12.74
C LEU A 239 -0.05 -1.55 11.67
N TYR A 240 0.39 -1.97 10.48
CA TYR A 240 -0.46 -2.60 9.49
C TYR A 240 -0.08 -4.07 9.35
N LEU A 241 -1.04 -4.96 9.56
CA LEU A 241 -0.88 -6.39 9.41
C LEU A 241 -1.96 -6.94 8.47
N ARG A 242 -1.51 -7.55 7.38
CA ARG A 242 -2.35 -8.38 6.52
C ARG A 242 -1.71 -9.75 6.39
N TYR A 243 -2.28 -10.75 7.07
CA TYR A 243 -1.68 -12.08 7.21
C TYR A 243 -2.52 -13.15 6.52
N SER A 244 -1.92 -14.33 6.31
CA SER A 244 -2.56 -15.48 5.67
C SER A 244 -3.14 -16.46 6.70
N GLN A 245 -2.96 -17.77 6.50
CA GLN A 245 -3.58 -18.82 7.32
C GLN A 245 -3.01 -18.95 8.74
N PHE A 246 -1.88 -18.31 9.03
CA PHE A 246 -1.22 -18.35 10.34
C PHE A 246 -0.87 -16.91 10.73
N PRO A 247 -1.58 -16.28 11.68
CA PRO A 247 -1.21 -14.96 12.16
C PRO A 247 0.18 -14.98 12.79
N CYS A 248 0.84 -13.81 12.80
CA CYS A 248 2.02 -13.61 13.61
C CYS A 248 1.62 -13.53 15.09
N SER A 249 2.52 -13.91 15.97
CA SER A 249 2.51 -13.59 17.39
C SER A 249 3.10 -12.20 17.58
N LEU A 250 2.40 -11.36 18.34
CA LEU A 250 2.93 -10.07 18.78
C LEU A 250 3.43 -10.20 20.22
N ALA A 251 4.72 -9.97 20.44
CA ALA A 251 5.33 -10.03 21.75
C ALA A 251 5.06 -8.74 22.54
N ASP A 252 5.95 -7.74 22.41
CA ASP A 252 5.79 -6.39 22.95
C ASP A 252 5.33 -5.43 21.84
N VAL A 253 4.17 -4.82 22.07
CA VAL A 253 3.55 -3.80 21.21
C VAL A 253 2.96 -2.65 22.04
N SER A 254 3.59 -2.37 23.18
CA SER A 254 3.13 -1.43 24.20
C SER A 254 2.93 0.00 23.71
N SER A 255 3.72 0.46 22.74
CA SER A 255 3.63 1.83 22.18
C SER A 255 2.56 2.01 21.08
N LEU A 256 1.83 0.96 20.69
CA LEU A 256 0.84 1.07 19.61
C LEU A 256 -0.29 2.03 19.95
N THR A 257 -0.52 2.99 19.05
CA THR A 257 -1.65 3.94 19.11
C THR A 257 -2.65 3.70 18.00
N GLU A 258 -2.18 3.13 16.88
CA GLU A 258 -2.99 2.80 15.73
C GLU A 258 -2.60 1.42 15.16
N ALA A 259 -3.61 0.59 14.87
CA ALA A 259 -3.40 -0.70 14.23
C ALA A 259 -4.45 -0.97 13.15
N ASN A 260 -4.02 -1.54 12.04
CA ASN A 260 -4.84 -2.00 10.94
C ASN A 260 -4.60 -3.49 10.72
N PHE A 261 -5.68 -4.27 10.79
CA PHE A 261 -5.61 -5.71 10.81
C PHE A 261 -6.63 -6.31 9.83
N ASP A 262 -6.15 -7.15 8.91
CA ASP A 262 -6.99 -7.93 8.01
C ASP A 262 -6.35 -9.27 7.64
N ILE A 263 -7.14 -10.15 7.02
CA ILE A 263 -6.74 -11.50 6.61
C ILE A 263 -6.76 -11.63 5.09
N CYS A 264 -5.73 -12.23 4.51
CA CYS A 264 -5.65 -12.61 3.11
C CYS A 264 -6.22 -14.03 2.91
N THR A 265 -7.03 -14.22 1.88
CA THR A 265 -7.71 -15.49 1.57
C THR A 265 -7.29 -16.05 0.21
N ASN A 266 -6.83 -17.31 0.14
CA ASN A 266 -6.78 -18.09 -1.11
C ASN A 266 -7.75 -19.28 -1.05
N GLU A 267 -8.17 -19.76 -2.22
CA GLU A 267 -9.32 -20.66 -2.40
C GLU A 267 -9.20 -22.06 -1.74
N LEU A 268 -7.99 -22.52 -1.40
CA LEU A 268 -7.72 -23.96 -1.34
C LEU A 268 -7.57 -24.60 0.06
N SER A 269 -7.64 -23.87 1.18
CA SER A 269 -7.38 -24.49 2.49
C SER A 269 -8.00 -23.81 3.72
N TYR A 270 -9.06 -23.03 3.54
CA TYR A 270 -9.62 -22.27 4.67
C TYR A 270 -10.37 -23.14 5.68
N ASN A 271 -9.82 -23.24 6.89
CA ASN A 271 -10.53 -23.67 8.07
C ASN A 271 -10.61 -22.50 9.07
N ALA A 272 -11.71 -21.75 9.04
CA ALA A 272 -11.97 -20.67 10.01
C ALA A 272 -11.90 -21.13 11.48
N ARG A 273 -11.99 -22.44 11.74
CA ARG A 273 -11.71 -23.08 13.03
C ARG A 273 -10.26 -22.91 13.50
N LEU A 274 -9.29 -23.07 12.61
CA LEU A 274 -7.86 -23.04 12.98
C LEU A 274 -7.37 -21.61 13.23
N LEU A 275 -7.99 -20.62 12.58
CA LEU A 275 -7.59 -19.21 12.69
C LEU A 275 -8.08 -18.54 13.97
N GLN A 276 -9.18 -19.02 14.54
CA GLN A 276 -9.89 -18.31 15.60
C GLN A 276 -9.04 -18.06 16.85
N PRO A 277 -8.36 -19.05 17.46
CA PRO A 277 -7.56 -18.80 18.66
C PRO A 277 -6.51 -17.71 18.42
N ALA A 278 -5.76 -17.84 17.32
CA ALA A 278 -4.67 -16.93 17.05
C ALA A 278 -5.13 -15.52 16.61
N VAL A 279 -6.34 -15.39 16.03
CA VAL A 279 -7.00 -14.08 15.85
C VAL A 279 -7.36 -13.45 17.20
N MET A 280 -7.85 -14.25 18.15
CA MET A 280 -8.22 -13.73 19.47
C MET A 280 -6.99 -13.31 20.27
N ASP A 281 -5.93 -14.12 20.27
CA ASP A 281 -4.64 -13.78 20.91
C ASP A 281 -4.09 -12.45 20.35
N MET A 282 -4.19 -12.26 19.03
CA MET A 282 -3.83 -11.00 18.39
C MET A 282 -4.71 -9.83 18.87
N LEU A 283 -6.02 -10.01 18.95
CA LEU A 283 -6.92 -8.95 19.41
C LEU A 283 -6.66 -8.56 20.87
N GLU A 284 -6.29 -9.52 21.73
CA GLU A 284 -5.87 -9.24 23.11
C GLU A 284 -4.62 -8.35 23.15
N LYS A 285 -3.66 -8.58 22.25
CA LYS A 285 -2.47 -7.72 22.08
C LYS A 285 -2.78 -6.33 21.57
N LEU A 286 -3.96 -6.10 21.00
CA LEU A 286 -4.39 -4.80 20.46
C LEU A 286 -5.44 -4.08 21.33
N GLN A 287 -5.76 -4.62 22.51
CA GLN A 287 -6.84 -4.08 23.36
C GLN A 287 -6.62 -2.64 23.84
N HIS A 288 -5.36 -2.22 23.97
CA HIS A 288 -4.97 -0.87 24.42
C HIS A 288 -4.98 0.17 23.31
N VAL A 289 -5.09 -0.23 22.05
CA VAL A 289 -4.92 0.64 20.88
C VAL A 289 -6.12 1.58 20.72
N GLU A 290 -5.85 2.89 20.56
CA GLU A 290 -6.90 3.91 20.48
C GLU A 290 -7.57 3.98 19.10
N LYS A 291 -6.85 3.62 18.03
CA LYS A 291 -7.34 3.65 16.65
C LYS A 291 -7.21 2.27 16.01
N LEU A 292 -8.33 1.61 15.74
CA LEU A 292 -8.34 0.29 15.11
C LEU A 292 -8.98 0.34 13.73
N THR A 293 -8.38 -0.38 12.79
CA THR A 293 -8.96 -0.65 11.48
C THR A 293 -9.09 -2.15 11.27
N PHE A 294 -10.30 -2.61 10.96
CA PHE A 294 -10.58 -4.02 10.66
C PHE A 294 -11.04 -4.19 9.22
N GLY A 295 -10.42 -5.13 8.51
CA GLY A 295 -10.83 -5.50 7.16
C GLY A 295 -11.95 -6.56 7.13
N GLY A 296 -12.58 -6.70 5.97
CA GLY A 296 -13.78 -7.53 5.79
C GLY A 296 -13.57 -9.02 6.03
N ASN A 297 -12.39 -9.56 5.78
CA ASN A 297 -12.11 -10.99 6.01
C ASN A 297 -11.95 -11.27 7.50
N LEU A 298 -11.30 -10.37 8.24
CA LEU A 298 -11.25 -10.43 9.69
C LEU A 298 -12.66 -10.41 10.31
N LEU A 299 -13.52 -9.47 9.91
CA LEU A 299 -14.88 -9.33 10.45
C LEU A 299 -15.74 -10.59 10.25
N GLN A 300 -15.50 -11.33 9.17
CA GLN A 300 -16.12 -12.63 8.91
C GLN A 300 -15.67 -13.68 9.93
N VAL A 301 -14.36 -13.75 10.24
CA VAL A 301 -13.83 -14.65 11.29
C VAL A 301 -14.36 -14.29 12.67
N LEU A 302 -14.42 -12.99 12.99
CA LEU A 302 -15.01 -12.51 14.25
C LEU A 302 -16.50 -12.86 14.37
N SER A 303 -17.23 -12.89 13.26
CA SER A 303 -18.63 -13.31 13.26
C SER A 303 -18.79 -14.79 13.61
N VAL A 304 -17.87 -15.66 13.16
CA VAL A 304 -17.83 -17.07 13.60
C VAL A 304 -17.51 -17.17 15.08
N ALA A 305 -16.54 -16.39 15.57
CA ALA A 305 -16.20 -16.35 16.99
C ALA A 305 -17.39 -15.95 17.85
N GLN A 306 -18.14 -14.96 17.40
CA GLN A 306 -19.36 -14.56 18.09
C GLN A 306 -20.41 -15.68 18.14
N LEU A 307 -20.64 -16.38 17.03
CA LEU A 307 -21.65 -17.45 16.97
C LEU A 307 -21.27 -18.68 17.80
N ARG A 308 -19.98 -18.89 18.02
CA ARG A 308 -19.47 -19.93 18.93
C ARG A 308 -19.41 -19.51 20.39
N GLY A 309 -19.78 -18.28 20.71
CA GLY A 309 -19.69 -17.76 22.08
C GLY A 309 -18.26 -17.58 22.58
N VAL A 310 -17.29 -17.41 21.67
CA VAL A 310 -15.89 -17.13 22.07
C VAL A 310 -15.85 -15.76 22.75
N PRO A 311 -15.13 -15.62 23.89
CA PRO A 311 -14.98 -14.34 24.57
C PRO A 311 -14.20 -13.35 23.70
N PHE A 312 -14.53 -12.06 23.79
CA PHE A 312 -13.82 -10.99 23.10
C PHE A 312 -13.15 -10.08 24.12
N PRO A 313 -11.96 -9.54 23.83
CA PRO A 313 -11.34 -8.55 24.69
C PRO A 313 -12.16 -7.26 24.70
N MET A 314 -12.02 -6.48 25.77
CA MET A 314 -12.57 -5.12 25.84
C MET A 314 -11.56 -4.15 25.24
N PHE A 315 -11.99 -3.33 24.28
CA PHE A 315 -11.13 -2.41 23.56
C PHE A 315 -11.20 -1.01 24.17
N LYS A 316 -10.04 -0.37 24.34
CA LYS A 316 -9.92 1.07 24.66
C LYS A 316 -10.01 1.96 23.41
N VAL A 317 -10.61 1.43 22.35
CA VAL A 317 -10.66 2.08 21.04
C VAL A 317 -11.56 3.33 21.10
N LYS A 318 -11.01 4.46 20.64
CA LYS A 318 -11.72 5.73 20.50
C LYS A 318 -12.17 5.97 19.05
N ALA A 319 -11.42 5.43 18.09
CA ALA A 319 -11.77 5.49 16.67
C ALA A 319 -11.66 4.12 16.00
N LEU A 320 -12.78 3.62 15.47
CA LEU A 320 -12.85 2.35 14.75
C LEU A 320 -13.10 2.61 13.26
N THR A 321 -12.33 1.98 12.39
CA THR A 321 -12.54 1.97 10.94
C THR A 321 -12.84 0.57 10.46
N LEU A 322 -13.95 0.39 9.75
CA LEU A 322 -14.33 -0.86 9.12
C LEU A 322 -14.10 -0.75 7.61
N LYS A 323 -13.15 -1.50 7.08
CA LYS A 323 -12.85 -1.56 5.63
C LYS A 323 -13.52 -2.79 5.05
N THR A 324 -14.79 -2.67 4.67
CA THR A 324 -15.58 -3.82 4.25
C THR A 324 -16.82 -3.48 3.44
N ARG A 325 -17.28 -4.41 2.61
CA ARG A 325 -18.67 -4.40 2.10
C ARG A 325 -19.62 -4.69 3.26
N ILE A 326 -20.78 -4.04 3.32
CA ILE A 326 -21.78 -4.36 4.34
C ILE A 326 -22.60 -5.55 3.85
N PHE A 327 -22.59 -6.67 4.58
CA PHE A 327 -23.39 -7.88 4.28
C PHE A 327 -23.60 -8.71 5.56
N HIS A 328 -24.55 -9.66 5.55
CA HIS A 328 -25.03 -10.30 6.77
C HIS A 328 -23.98 -11.11 7.53
N TYR A 329 -22.98 -11.70 6.86
CA TYR A 329 -21.97 -12.53 7.53
C TYR A 329 -20.99 -11.76 8.42
N ILE A 330 -20.86 -10.43 8.26
CA ILE A 330 -19.98 -9.63 9.12
C ILE A 330 -20.71 -8.96 10.29
N ILE A 331 -22.05 -8.97 10.26
CA ILE A 331 -22.88 -8.26 11.23
C ILE A 331 -22.68 -8.76 12.67
N PRO A 332 -22.61 -10.09 12.95
CA PRO A 332 -22.38 -10.56 14.31
C PRO A 332 -21.03 -10.09 14.88
N GLY A 333 -19.98 -10.12 14.06
CA GLY A 333 -18.64 -9.67 14.44
C GLY A 333 -18.60 -8.16 14.71
N ILE A 334 -19.17 -7.35 13.81
CA ILE A 334 -19.31 -5.90 14.03
C ILE A 334 -20.06 -5.63 15.33
N ARG A 335 -21.20 -6.29 15.55
CA ARG A 335 -22.01 -6.11 16.76
C ARG A 335 -21.16 -6.34 18.01
N ARG A 336 -20.42 -7.45 18.07
CA ARG A 336 -19.61 -7.78 19.23
C ARG A 336 -18.45 -6.79 19.42
N VAL A 337 -17.77 -6.38 18.35
CA VAL A 337 -16.70 -5.37 18.44
C VAL A 337 -17.23 -4.06 19.01
N LEU A 338 -18.40 -3.58 18.55
CA LEU A 338 -19.02 -2.36 19.06
C LEU A 338 -19.42 -2.48 20.54
N GLN A 339 -20.02 -3.61 20.94
CA GLN A 339 -20.39 -3.87 22.34
C GLN A 339 -19.18 -3.91 23.28
N ASN A 340 -18.02 -4.28 22.76
CA ASN A 340 -16.76 -4.34 23.49
C ASN A 340 -15.92 -3.06 23.37
N SER A 341 -16.48 -1.97 22.85
CA SER A 341 -15.79 -0.69 22.61
C SER A 341 -16.51 0.45 23.33
N ASP A 342 -16.45 0.46 24.66
CA ASP A 342 -17.24 1.38 25.50
C ASP A 342 -16.84 2.86 25.36
N ASP A 343 -15.60 3.14 24.95
CA ASP A 343 -15.05 4.50 24.76
C ASP A 343 -15.12 4.99 23.30
N LEU A 344 -15.79 4.26 22.42
CA LEU A 344 -15.81 4.55 20.99
C LEU A 344 -16.47 5.91 20.72
N LYS A 345 -15.70 6.84 20.14
CA LYS A 345 -16.15 8.20 19.77
C LYS A 345 -16.38 8.39 18.29
N LYS A 346 -15.59 7.70 17.45
CA LYS A 346 -15.65 7.81 15.99
C LYS A 346 -15.74 6.43 15.35
N LEU A 347 -16.74 6.24 14.49
CA LEU A 347 -16.82 5.08 13.60
C LEU A 347 -16.70 5.53 12.16
N THR A 348 -15.78 4.95 11.41
CA THR A 348 -15.70 5.10 9.95
C THR A 348 -16.03 3.77 9.30
N VAL A 349 -16.96 3.74 8.35
CA VAL A 349 -17.19 2.57 7.50
C VAL A 349 -16.81 2.93 6.09
N HIS A 350 -15.74 2.33 5.62
CA HIS A 350 -15.24 2.48 4.26
C HIS A 350 -15.64 1.24 3.48
N THR A 351 -16.64 1.40 2.61
CA THR A 351 -17.09 0.30 1.75
C THR A 351 -16.10 0.09 0.63
N ILE A 352 -15.44 -1.05 0.67
CA ILE A 352 -14.52 -1.52 -0.37
C ILE A 352 -15.00 -2.87 -0.92
N HIS A 353 -14.44 -3.28 -2.06
CA HIS A 353 -14.64 -4.65 -2.53
C HIS A 353 -13.97 -5.63 -1.55
N CYS A 354 -14.71 -6.65 -1.10
CA CYS A 354 -14.19 -7.74 -0.28
C CYS A 354 -14.34 -9.05 -1.02
N ASP A 355 -13.39 -9.97 -0.81
CA ASP A 355 -13.48 -11.32 -1.34
C ASP A 355 -14.68 -12.06 -0.70
N ILE A 356 -15.62 -12.51 -1.54
CA ILE A 356 -16.85 -13.19 -1.13
C ILE A 356 -16.58 -14.68 -0.85
N LYS A 357 -15.37 -15.19 -1.14
CA LYS A 357 -15.06 -16.61 -0.99
C LYS A 357 -15.19 -17.11 0.46
N LEU A 358 -14.76 -16.31 1.43
CA LEU A 358 -14.93 -16.65 2.84
C LEU A 358 -16.41 -16.76 3.24
N ALA A 359 -17.29 -15.97 2.61
CA ALA A 359 -18.72 -16.03 2.85
C ALA A 359 -19.34 -17.36 2.40
N LYS A 360 -18.83 -17.97 1.32
CA LYS A 360 -19.26 -19.32 0.88
C LYS A 360 -18.85 -20.41 1.86
N LEU A 361 -17.65 -20.30 2.43
CA LEU A 361 -17.16 -21.25 3.45
C LEU A 361 -17.94 -21.11 4.76
N LEU A 362 -18.25 -19.88 5.15
CA LEU A 362 -19.16 -19.60 6.26
C LEU A 362 -20.53 -20.22 6.02
N ASP A 363 -21.04 -20.15 4.80
CA ASP A 363 -22.30 -20.79 4.44
C ASP A 363 -22.26 -22.31 4.64
N HIS A 364 -21.22 -22.98 4.18
CA HIS A 364 -21.06 -24.42 4.39
C HIS A 364 -20.96 -24.74 5.89
N TYR A 365 -20.20 -23.95 6.65
CA TYR A 365 -20.04 -24.15 8.10
C TYR A 365 -21.34 -23.94 8.88
N LEU A 366 -22.08 -22.87 8.58
CA LEU A 366 -23.35 -22.59 9.25
C LEU A 366 -24.39 -23.66 8.93
N THR A 367 -24.44 -24.11 7.67
CA THR A 367 -25.33 -25.18 7.24
C THR A 367 -24.98 -26.50 7.93
N SER A 368 -23.68 -26.84 8.05
CA SER A 368 -23.25 -28.08 8.72
C SER A 368 -23.45 -28.08 10.24
N GLN A 369 -23.58 -26.91 10.86
CA GLN A 369 -23.86 -26.75 12.30
C GLN A 369 -25.34 -26.50 12.59
N ALA A 370 -26.23 -26.66 11.60
CA ALA A 370 -27.66 -26.34 11.69
C ALA A 370 -27.97 -24.89 12.14
N PHE A 371 -27.02 -23.97 11.96
CA PHE A 371 -27.26 -22.54 12.23
C PHE A 371 -28.15 -21.95 11.14
N ASN A 372 -29.30 -21.42 11.54
CA ASN A 372 -30.22 -20.79 10.60
C ASN A 372 -29.67 -19.42 10.17
N LYS A 373 -29.46 -19.20 8.86
CA LYS A 373 -29.01 -17.91 8.30
C LYS A 373 -29.89 -16.74 8.74
N ALA A 374 -31.18 -16.98 8.97
CA ALA A 374 -32.13 -15.99 9.44
C ALA A 374 -31.87 -15.49 10.89
N GLN A 375 -31.05 -16.20 11.66
CA GLN A 375 -30.65 -15.81 13.03
C GLN A 375 -29.46 -14.84 13.06
N LEU A 376 -28.63 -14.79 12.01
CA LEU A 376 -27.45 -13.89 11.93
C LEU A 376 -27.88 -12.41 12.02
N CYS A 377 -28.93 -12.07 11.28
CA CYS A 377 -29.59 -10.77 11.41
C CYS A 377 -31.04 -10.88 10.93
N PRO A 378 -32.01 -11.06 11.85
CA PRO A 378 -33.41 -11.26 11.50
C PRO A 378 -34.06 -10.14 10.67
N ARG A 379 -33.50 -8.93 10.76
CA ARG A 379 -33.96 -7.74 10.02
C ARG A 379 -33.38 -7.61 8.61
N LEU A 380 -32.40 -8.46 8.24
CA LEU A 380 -31.75 -8.48 6.92
C LEU A 380 -32.03 -9.77 6.14
N LYS A 381 -33.05 -10.55 6.55
CA LYS A 381 -33.37 -11.87 5.97
C LYS A 381 -33.58 -11.85 4.45
N ASP A 382 -34.08 -10.74 3.89
CA ASP A 382 -34.34 -10.61 2.45
C ASP A 382 -33.11 -10.18 1.63
N ALA A 383 -31.97 -9.94 2.27
CA ALA A 383 -30.69 -9.71 1.59
C ALA A 383 -30.09 -11.05 1.15
N VAL A 384 -30.82 -11.77 0.29
CA VAL A 384 -30.47 -13.12 -0.19
C VAL A 384 -29.29 -13.10 -1.20
N HIS A 385 -28.92 -11.91 -1.69
CA HIS A 385 -27.70 -11.71 -2.46
C HIS A 385 -26.63 -11.03 -1.61
N TRP A 386 -25.36 -11.37 -1.90
CA TRP A 386 -24.10 -10.98 -1.25
C TRP A 386 -23.86 -9.46 -1.04
N ASP A 387 -24.86 -8.61 -1.27
CA ASP A 387 -24.87 -7.18 -0.99
C ASP A 387 -26.08 -6.75 -0.16
N VAL A 388 -25.82 -6.00 0.90
CA VAL A 388 -26.81 -5.10 1.50
C VAL A 388 -27.07 -4.00 0.45
N LYS A 389 -28.18 -4.11 -0.29
CA LYS A 389 -28.70 -3.03 -1.13
C LYS A 389 -28.84 -1.74 -0.32
N SER A 390 -28.80 -0.57 -0.96
CA SER A 390 -28.98 0.75 -0.32
C SER A 390 -30.13 0.81 0.70
N LYS A 391 -31.22 0.06 0.48
CA LYS A 391 -32.39 -0.03 1.38
C LYS A 391 -32.10 -0.62 2.78
N HIS A 392 -31.00 -1.34 2.95
CA HIS A 392 -30.64 -2.03 4.18
C HIS A 392 -29.62 -1.27 5.02
N LEU A 393 -29.00 -0.23 4.48
CA LEU A 393 -28.05 0.62 5.18
C LEU A 393 -28.68 1.39 6.37
N PRO A 394 -29.97 1.80 6.37
CA PRO A 394 -30.65 2.29 7.59
C PRO A 394 -30.60 1.31 8.76
N LEU A 395 -30.82 0.01 8.48
CA LEU A 395 -30.81 -1.04 9.51
C LEU A 395 -29.41 -1.25 10.07
N PHE A 396 -28.38 -1.09 9.25
CA PHE A 396 -26.99 -1.12 9.70
C PHE A 396 -26.68 0.06 10.63
N VAL A 397 -27.11 1.29 10.27
CA VAL A 397 -26.95 2.47 11.14
C VAL A 397 -27.68 2.25 12.47
N GLU A 398 -28.92 1.78 12.46
CA GLU A 398 -29.67 1.47 13.68
C GLU A 398 -28.94 0.43 14.55
N LEU A 399 -28.37 -0.61 13.91
CA LEU A 399 -27.57 -1.61 14.61
C LEU A 399 -26.35 -0.98 15.28
N VAL A 400 -25.63 -0.09 14.60
CA VAL A 400 -24.48 0.61 15.20
C VAL A 400 -24.92 1.43 16.40
N LEU A 401 -25.95 2.25 16.25
CA LEU A 401 -26.45 3.14 17.32
C LEU A 401 -26.95 2.35 18.53
N LYS A 402 -27.58 1.19 18.32
CA LYS A 402 -28.04 0.32 19.42
C LYS A 402 -26.89 -0.36 20.18
N ASN A 403 -25.72 -0.51 19.57
CA ASN A 403 -24.59 -1.24 20.14
C ASN A 403 -23.42 -0.33 20.54
N THR A 404 -23.62 0.98 20.58
CA THR A 404 -22.62 1.95 21.00
C THR A 404 -23.20 2.89 22.07
N LYS A 405 -22.38 3.26 23.06
CA LYS A 405 -22.81 4.11 24.18
C LYS A 405 -22.35 5.56 24.03
N THR A 406 -21.14 5.77 23.51
CA THR A 406 -20.42 7.06 23.53
C THR A 406 -20.13 7.63 22.15
N LEU A 407 -20.73 7.07 21.09
CA LEU A 407 -20.39 7.41 19.71
C LEU A 407 -20.83 8.85 19.39
N ASP A 408 -19.88 9.69 18.97
CA ASP A 408 -20.14 11.10 18.64
C ASP A 408 -20.24 11.31 17.11
N LYS A 409 -19.41 10.59 16.34
CA LYS A 409 -19.32 10.75 14.88
C LYS A 409 -19.33 9.41 14.15
N MET A 410 -20.12 9.32 13.09
CA MET A 410 -20.14 8.20 12.16
C MET A 410 -19.90 8.69 10.73
N PHE A 411 -18.85 8.18 10.08
CA PHE A 411 -18.49 8.48 8.70
C PHE A 411 -18.78 7.27 7.83
N LEU A 412 -19.55 7.47 6.76
CA LEU A 412 -19.85 6.47 5.74
C LEU A 412 -19.17 6.87 4.44
N VAL A 413 -18.05 6.22 4.12
CA VAL A 413 -17.35 6.37 2.84
C VAL A 413 -17.88 5.28 1.92
N LEU A 414 -18.81 5.65 1.05
CA LEU A 414 -19.62 4.72 0.28
C LEU A 414 -19.15 4.63 -1.17
N ASP A 415 -19.07 3.41 -1.68
CA ASP A 415 -18.83 3.17 -3.10
C ASP A 415 -20.09 3.38 -3.95
N HIS A 416 -19.92 3.29 -5.27
CA HIS A 416 -20.97 3.56 -6.25
C HIS A 416 -22.26 2.73 -6.08
N ARG A 417 -22.23 1.59 -5.39
CA ARG A 417 -23.38 0.70 -5.16
C ARG A 417 -24.38 1.26 -4.15
N TYR A 418 -23.95 2.19 -3.31
CA TYR A 418 -24.78 2.78 -2.27
C TYR A 418 -25.27 4.20 -2.60
N ARG A 419 -25.14 4.65 -3.86
CA ARG A 419 -25.55 6.00 -4.30
C ARG A 419 -26.98 6.39 -3.91
N MET A 420 -27.92 5.45 -3.94
CA MET A 420 -29.33 5.71 -3.59
C MET A 420 -29.55 5.99 -2.09
N PHE A 421 -28.63 5.57 -1.22
CA PHE A 421 -28.74 5.83 0.21
C PHE A 421 -28.58 7.31 0.57
N ARG A 422 -27.85 8.09 -0.23
CA ARG A 422 -27.71 9.54 -0.04
C ARG A 422 -29.05 10.26 0.08
N LYS A 423 -30.05 9.81 -0.67
CA LYS A 423 -31.40 10.40 -0.69
C LYS A 423 -32.20 10.12 0.59
N ILE A 424 -31.80 9.10 1.37
CA ILE A 424 -32.55 8.59 2.51
C ILE A 424 -31.92 9.03 3.84
N ILE A 425 -30.63 9.40 3.88
CA ILE A 425 -29.95 9.72 5.15
C ILE A 425 -30.54 10.91 5.90
N GLY A 426 -31.14 11.87 5.19
CA GLY A 426 -31.81 13.01 5.80
C GLY A 426 -32.91 12.61 6.80
N THR A 427 -33.46 11.39 6.69
CA THR A 427 -34.45 10.86 7.63
C THR A 427 -33.84 10.12 8.83
N LEU A 428 -32.57 9.69 8.75
CA LEU A 428 -31.86 8.96 9.82
C LEU A 428 -31.13 9.89 10.80
N SER A 429 -30.81 11.11 10.38
CA SER A 429 -30.16 12.14 11.21
C SER A 429 -31.01 12.67 12.38
N ARG A 430 -32.20 12.10 12.63
CA ARG A 430 -33.12 12.52 13.70
C ARG A 430 -32.78 11.92 15.08
N ASN A 431 -31.57 11.41 15.27
CA ASN A 431 -31.08 11.01 16.57
C ASN A 431 -30.04 12.04 16.99
N ASP A 432 -30.48 13.08 17.72
CA ASP A 432 -29.77 14.36 17.95
C ASP A 432 -28.39 14.25 18.65
N LYS A 433 -27.92 13.03 18.94
CA LYS A 433 -26.67 12.77 19.67
C LYS A 433 -25.48 12.36 18.79
N VAL A 434 -25.70 11.87 17.57
CA VAL A 434 -24.61 11.34 16.71
C VAL A 434 -24.60 12.01 15.36
N SER A 435 -23.46 12.63 15.01
CA SER A 435 -23.27 13.24 13.69
C SER A 435 -22.94 12.18 12.64
N ILE A 436 -23.76 12.09 11.58
CA ILE A 436 -23.55 11.14 10.48
C ILE A 436 -23.12 11.91 9.23
N SER A 437 -21.95 11.60 8.68
CA SER A 437 -21.40 12.23 7.48
C SER A 437 -21.18 11.22 6.36
N LEU A 438 -21.39 11.65 5.12
CA LEU A 438 -21.21 10.86 3.91
C LEU A 438 -20.08 11.42 3.07
N ASP A 439 -19.18 10.55 2.63
CA ASP A 439 -18.17 10.89 1.64
C ASP A 439 -18.30 9.95 0.42
N SER A 440 -18.03 10.44 -0.78
CA SER A 440 -17.93 9.60 -1.99
C SER A 440 -16.62 9.80 -2.69
N TYR A 441 -16.12 8.69 -3.24
CA TYR A 441 -15.22 8.71 -4.38
C TYR A 441 -15.86 9.33 -5.62
#